data_AF-A0A3Z8Q634-F1
#
_entry.id   AF-A0A3Z8Q634-F1
#
_cell.length_a   1.000
_cell.length_b   1.000
_cell.length_c   1.000
_cell.angle_alpha   90.00
_cell.angle_beta   90.00
_cell.angle_gamma   90.00
#
_symmetry.space_group_name_H-M   'P 1'
#
loop_
_entity.id
_entity.type
_entity.pdbx_description
1 polymer ?
#
loop_
_entity_poly.entity_id
_entity_poly.type
_entity_poly.pdbx_seq_one_letter_code
_entity_poly.pdbx_strand_id
1 'polypeptide(L)'
;MKQWLNNFKLALIQEDVDKLEILLDELDVKNFVKNLVKSQPSEEMLKENVKDIFYQLQALLQEAIVLIDQKKKTKAFEIQKFQKALTYVRS
;
A
#
# COMPACT_ATOMS: atom_id res chain seq x y z
N MET A 1 2.57 14.84 3.42
CA MET A 1 1.86 13.84 2.59
C MET A 1 2.30 13.73 1.14
N LYS A 2 2.60 14.82 0.39
CA LYS A 2 3.04 14.69 -1.03
C LYS A 2 4.22 13.71 -1.20
N GLN A 3 5.22 13.81 -0.32
CA GLN A 3 6.37 12.91 -0.32
C GLN A 3 5.97 11.44 -0.07
N TRP A 4 5.15 11.20 0.97
CA TRP A 4 4.64 9.86 1.29
C TRP A 4 3.87 9.26 0.12
N LEU A 5 2.94 10.01 -0.48
CA LEU A 5 2.13 9.54 -1.61
C LEU A 5 2.99 9.23 -2.84
N ASN A 6 4.01 10.05 -3.13
CA ASN A 6 4.95 9.77 -4.21
C ASN A 6 5.76 8.51 -3.93
N ASN A 7 6.26 8.36 -2.70
CA ASN A 7 7.00 7.17 -2.28
C ASN A 7 6.12 5.91 -2.35
N PHE A 8 4.85 6.02 -1.97
CA PHE A 8 3.88 4.92 -2.02
C PHE A 8 3.57 4.50 -3.45
N LYS A 9 3.30 5.47 -4.34
CA LYS A 9 3.11 5.20 -5.78
C LYS A 9 4.34 4.58 -6.42
N LEU A 10 5.54 5.05 -6.07
CA LEU A 10 6.79 4.46 -6.56
C LEU A 10 6.98 3.02 -6.06
N ALA A 11 6.71 2.76 -4.78
CA ALA A 11 6.80 1.42 -4.22
C ALA A 11 5.78 0.45 -4.84
N LEU A 12 4.57 0.93 -5.16
CA LEU A 12 3.57 0.17 -5.93
C LEU A 12 4.08 -0.19 -7.32
N ILE A 13 4.59 0.79 -8.09
CA ILE A 13 5.12 0.58 -9.44
C ILE A 13 6.31 -0.39 -9.43
N GLN A 14 7.17 -0.29 -8.42
CA GLN A 14 8.35 -1.15 -8.26
C GLN A 14 8.02 -2.52 -7.66
N GLU A 15 6.76 -2.73 -7.26
CA GLU A 15 6.31 -3.90 -6.50
C GLU A 15 7.16 -4.21 -5.26
N ASP A 16 7.64 -3.15 -4.61
CA ASP A 16 8.48 -3.24 -3.41
C ASP A 16 7.59 -3.43 -2.18
N VAL A 17 7.27 -4.70 -1.90
CA VAL A 17 6.36 -5.11 -0.82
C VAL A 17 6.87 -4.67 0.56
N ASP A 18 8.17 -4.79 0.82
CA ASP A 18 8.73 -4.48 2.13
C ASP A 18 8.61 -2.96 2.40
N LYS A 19 8.86 -2.14 1.37
CA LYS A 19 8.67 -0.69 1.44
C LYS A 19 7.20 -0.28 1.51
N LEU A 20 6.30 -1.02 0.86
CA LEU A 20 4.86 -0.78 0.99
C LEU A 20 4.38 -1.03 2.42
N GLU A 21 4.83 -2.11 3.06
CA GLU A 21 4.49 -2.41 4.46
C GLU A 21 4.98 -1.31 5.41
N ILE A 22 6.23 -0.85 5.27
CA ILE A 22 6.78 0.27 6.06
C ILE A 22 5.94 1.55 5.87
N LEU A 23 5.61 1.89 4.62
CA LEU A 23 4.83 3.09 4.33
C LEU A 23 3.39 3.00 4.84
N LEU A 24 2.81 1.80 4.90
CA LEU A 24 1.49 1.55 5.49
C LEU A 24 1.51 1.74 7.00
N ASP A 25 2.56 1.26 7.69
CA ASP A 25 2.73 1.45 9.13
C ASP A 25 2.93 2.93 9.51
N GLU A 26 3.57 3.72 8.64
CA GLU A 26 3.76 5.16 8.81
C GLU A 26 2.51 6.00 8.46
N LEU A 27 1.46 5.40 7.88
CA LEU A 27 0.30 6.13 7.39
C LEU A 27 -0.63 6.60 8.51
N ASP A 28 -0.44 7.86 8.94
CA ASP A 28 -1.41 8.55 9.81
C ASP A 28 -2.57 9.16 8.99
N VAL A 29 -3.59 8.35 8.72
CA VAL A 29 -4.81 8.76 8.01
C VAL A 29 -5.54 9.89 8.75
N LYS A 30 -5.54 9.87 10.08
CA LYS A 30 -6.27 10.87 10.88
C LYS A 30 -5.66 12.25 10.71
N ASN A 31 -4.33 12.34 10.74
CA ASN A 31 -3.62 13.58 10.53
C ASN A 31 -3.68 14.05 9.07
N PHE A 32 -3.69 13.11 8.12
CA PHE A 32 -3.91 13.41 6.71
C PHE A 32 -5.21 14.17 6.45
N VAL A 33 -6.32 13.64 6.96
CA VAL A 33 -7.66 14.24 6.79
C VAL A 33 -7.72 15.61 7.43
N LYS A 34 -7.14 15.77 8.63
CA LYS A 34 -7.05 17.06 9.31
C LYS A 34 -6.28 18.10 8.51
N ASN A 35 -5.16 17.72 7.88
CA ASN A 35 -4.34 18.64 7.09
C ASN A 35 -5.01 19.02 5.77
N LEU A 36 -5.74 18.09 5.14
CA LEU A 36 -6.58 18.39 3.97
C LEU A 36 -7.65 19.42 4.33
N VAL A 37 -8.36 19.22 5.45
CA VAL A 37 -9.42 20.12 5.91
C VAL A 37 -8.89 21.53 6.17
N LYS A 38 -7.69 21.66 6.75
CA LYS A 38 -7.06 22.96 7.04
C LYS A 38 -6.55 23.72 5.81
N SER A 39 -6.31 23.02 4.70
CA SER A 39 -5.64 23.59 3.52
C SER A 39 -6.57 24.21 2.48
N GLN A 40 -7.89 24.13 2.69
CA GLN A 40 -8.88 24.51 1.69
C GLN A 40 -9.71 25.73 2.14
N PRO A 41 -10.03 26.65 1.22
CA PRO A 41 -10.66 27.92 1.55
C PRO A 41 -12.19 27.87 1.75
N SER A 42 -12.89 26.82 1.29
CA SER A 42 -14.35 26.70 1.42
C SER A 42 -14.82 25.27 1.69
N GLU A 43 -15.96 25.14 2.37
CA GLU A 43 -16.53 23.86 2.83
C GLU A 43 -17.05 22.97 1.68
N GLU A 44 -17.46 23.58 0.57
CA GLU A 44 -17.93 22.87 -0.63
C GLU A 44 -16.77 22.30 -1.46
N MET A 45 -15.72 23.11 -1.70
CA MET A 45 -14.49 22.61 -2.36
C MET A 45 -13.77 21.57 -1.49
N LEU A 46 -13.91 21.67 -0.16
CA LEU A 46 -13.48 20.63 0.76
C LEU A 46 -14.16 19.30 0.49
N LYS A 47 -15.48 19.27 0.38
CA LYS A 47 -16.23 18.02 0.23
C LYS A 47 -15.91 17.29 -1.07
N GLU A 48 -15.78 18.00 -2.20
CA GLU A 48 -15.41 17.38 -3.48
C GLU A 48 -13.95 16.94 -3.52
N ASN A 49 -13.00 17.84 -3.21
CA ASN A 49 -11.57 17.51 -3.29
C ASN A 49 -11.15 16.44 -2.29
N VAL A 50 -11.68 16.48 -1.07
CA VAL A 50 -11.38 15.45 -0.06
C VAL A 50 -11.92 14.11 -0.51
N LYS A 51 -13.13 14.06 -1.09
CA LYS A 51 -13.74 12.84 -1.60
C LYS A 51 -12.91 12.21 -2.73
N ASP A 52 -12.46 12.99 -3.71
CA ASP A 52 -11.62 12.49 -4.80
C ASP A 52 -10.27 11.98 -4.31
N ILE A 53 -9.63 12.70 -3.39
CA ILE A 53 -8.36 12.30 -2.80
C ILE A 53 -8.53 11.00 -2.00
N PHE A 54 -9.63 10.84 -1.28
CA PHE A 54 -9.95 9.61 -0.56
C PHE A 54 -10.16 8.43 -1.51
N TYR A 55 -10.90 8.60 -2.61
CA TYR A 55 -11.07 7.53 -3.60
C TYR A 55 -9.76 7.08 -4.21
N GLN A 56 -8.88 8.04 -4.55
CA GLN A 56 -7.54 7.72 -5.06
C GLN A 56 -6.71 6.95 -4.03
N LEU A 57 -6.72 7.38 -2.77
CA LEU A 57 -6.00 6.67 -1.71
C LEU A 57 -6.56 5.26 -1.50
N GLN A 58 -7.89 5.11 -1.51
CA GLN A 58 -8.55 3.83 -1.37
C GLN A 58 -8.15 2.87 -2.49
N ALA A 59 -8.14 3.32 -3.75
CA ALA A 59 -7.73 2.51 -4.89
C ALA A 59 -6.27 2.03 -4.74
N LEU A 60 -5.36 2.95 -4.39
CA LEU A 60 -3.94 2.62 -4.18
C LEU A 60 -3.73 1.64 -3.02
N LEU A 61 -4.49 1.77 -1.93
CA LEU A 61 -4.43 0.83 -0.81
C LEU A 61 -4.97 -0.55 -1.20
N GLN A 62 -6.04 -0.62 -1.99
CA GLN A 62 -6.57 -1.89 -2.50
C GLN A 62 -5.55 -2.59 -3.41
N GLU A 63 -4.89 -1.86 -4.31
CA GLU A 63 -3.82 -2.40 -5.15
C GLU A 63 -2.65 -2.92 -4.30
N ALA A 64 -2.22 -2.17 -3.28
CA ALA A 64 -1.16 -2.60 -2.37
C ALA A 64 -1.53 -3.90 -1.64
N ILE A 65 -2.77 -4.02 -1.14
CA ILE A 65 -3.25 -5.23 -0.47
C ILE A 65 -3.17 -6.44 -1.41
N VAL A 66 -3.66 -6.30 -2.65
CA VAL A 66 -3.64 -7.38 -3.64
C VAL A 66 -2.20 -7.79 -3.96
N LEU A 67 -1.32 -6.82 -4.15
CA LEU A 67 0.08 -7.05 -4.49
C LEU A 67 0.85 -7.75 -3.36
N ILE A 68 0.66 -7.30 -2.12
CA ILE A 68 1.26 -7.90 -0.92
C ILE A 68 0.76 -9.34 -0.75
N ASP A 69 -0.55 -9.58 -0.88
CA ASP A 69 -1.14 -10.92 -0.76
C ASP A 69 -0.62 -11.88 -1.85
N GLN A 70 -0.55 -11.43 -3.10
CA GLN A 70 -0.01 -12.22 -4.21
C GLN A 70 1.48 -12.56 -4.00
N LYS A 71 2.31 -11.60 -3.61
CA LYS A 71 3.74 -11.85 -3.37
C LYS A 71 3.99 -12.75 -2.17
N LYS A 72 3.22 -12.60 -1.08
CA LYS A 72 3.30 -13.49 0.08
C LYS A 72 2.89 -14.92 -0.29
N LYS A 73 1.83 -15.10 -1.08
CA LYS A 73 1.43 -16.40 -1.63
C LYS A 73 2.51 -17.01 -2.52
N THR A 74 3.12 -16.23 -3.41
CA THR A 74 4.23 -16.71 -4.26
C THR A 74 5.44 -17.11 -3.43
N LYS A 75 5.87 -16.30 -2.45
CA LYS A 75 6.97 -16.66 -1.53
C LYS A 75 6.65 -17.95 -0.77
N ALA A 76 5.43 -18.10 -0.24
CA ALA A 76 5.00 -19.32 0.46
C ALA A 76 5.00 -20.56 -0.46
N PHE A 77 4.56 -20.41 -1.71
CA PHE A 77 4.58 -21.48 -2.71
C PHE A 77 6.01 -21.88 -3.09
N GLU A 78 6.91 -20.92 -3.29
CA GLU A 78 8.34 -21.17 -3.52
C GLU A 78 8.98 -21.90 -2.33
N ILE A 79 8.71 -21.46 -1.09
CA ILE A 79 9.17 -22.16 0.12
C ILE A 79 8.66 -23.61 0.15
N GLN A 80 7.38 -23.84 -0.20
CA GLN A 80 6.81 -25.18 -0.26
C GLN A 80 7.48 -26.06 -1.34
N LYS A 81 7.82 -25.50 -2.52
CA LYS A 81 8.58 -26.20 -3.54
C LYS A 81 9.96 -26.60 -3.02
N PHE A 82 10.69 -25.68 -2.38
CA PHE A 82 11.99 -25.96 -1.78
C PHE A 82 11.88 -27.04 -0.70
N GLN A 83 10.86 -26.99 0.16
CA GLN A 83 10.61 -28.02 1.16
C GLN A 83 10.35 -29.40 0.53
N LYS A 84 9.52 -29.47 -0.52
CA LYS A 84 9.29 -30.72 -1.27
C LYS A 84 10.57 -31.27 -1.89
N ALA A 85 11.38 -30.41 -2.51
CA ALA A 85 12.67 -30.79 -3.09
C ALA A 85 13.63 -31.34 -2.01
N LEU A 86 13.68 -30.70 -0.83
CA LEU A 86 14.49 -31.18 0.30
C LEU A 86 14.02 -32.54 0.83
N THR A 87 12.71 -32.81 0.82
CA THR A 87 12.18 -34.14 1.20
C THR A 87 12.67 -35.22 0.24
N TYR A 88 12.63 -34.99 -1.08
CA TYR A 88 13.11 -35.97 -2.07
C TYR A 88 14.61 -36.25 -1.99
N VAL A 89 15.43 -35.26 -1.62
CA VAL A 89 16.89 -35.43 -1.47
C VAL A 89 17.24 -36.14 -0.17
N ARG A 90 16.38 -36.05 0.85
CA ARG A 90 16.55 -36.75 2.15
C ARG A 90 15.90 -38.13 2.20
N SER A 91 15.19 -38.51 1.13
CA SER A 91 14.54 -39.82 0.95
C SER A 91 15.50 -40.84 0.38
#